data_AF-A0AAX4HLM2-F1
#
_entry.id   AF-A0AAX4HLM2-F1
#
_cell.length_a   1.000
_cell.length_b   1.000
_cell.length_c   1.000
_cell.angle_alpha   90.00
_cell.angle_beta   90.00
_cell.angle_gamma   90.00
#
_symmetry.space_group_name_H-M   'P 1'
#
loop_
_entity.id
_entity.type
_entity.pdbx_description
1 polymer ?
#
loop_
_entity_poly.entity_id
_entity_poly.type
_entity_poly.pdbx_seq_one_letter_code
_entity_poly.pdbx_strand_id
1 'polypeptide(L)'
;MATTMHPGSHHLVAPRSLTQKVCIGVGIAFVAAGLLGIVFPGLMAMHLSLAHNIIHLASGALALWCGYSDDPKKAYSFAFGFGVVYGILGLAGFLIGEPGYPGVGHMEADENLMRVIPNVLELGTVDHIVHIAIAAVLLLSAYNWIKHRDVDDGTSGIIKTQARVDRDLNRRSDSERRV
;
A
#
# COMPACT_ATOMS: atom_id res chain seq x y z
N MET A 1 -10.68 -34.73 40.45
CA MET A 1 -10.24 -34.70 39.05
C MET A 1 -9.96 -33.24 38.70
N ALA A 2 -8.70 -32.81 38.73
CA ALA A 2 -8.33 -31.41 38.57
C ALA A 2 -7.91 -31.16 37.11
N THR A 3 -8.75 -30.44 36.37
CA THR A 3 -8.49 -30.04 34.99
C THR A 3 -7.46 -28.90 35.00
N THR A 4 -6.21 -29.21 34.67
CA THR A 4 -5.16 -28.19 34.51
C THR A 4 -5.44 -27.40 33.23
N MET A 5 -5.85 -26.14 33.36
CA MET A 5 -5.91 -25.21 32.23
C MET A 5 -4.50 -24.98 31.70
N HIS A 6 -4.27 -25.34 30.42
CA HIS A 6 -3.04 -24.99 29.73
C HIS A 6 -3.02 -23.48 29.47
N PRO A 7 -2.00 -22.73 29.91
CA PRO A 7 -1.86 -21.32 29.55
C PRO A 7 -1.78 -21.20 28.03
N GLY A 8 -2.70 -20.43 27.45
CA GLY A 8 -2.84 -20.28 26.01
C GLY A 8 -1.55 -19.76 25.38
N SER A 9 -1.09 -20.43 24.33
CA SER A 9 0.01 -19.97 23.49
C SER A 9 -0.39 -18.65 22.83
N HIS A 10 0.06 -17.54 23.40
CA HIS A 10 -0.07 -16.24 22.76
C HIS A 10 0.74 -16.27 21.46
N HIS A 11 0.06 -16.37 20.32
CA HIS A 11 0.68 -16.25 19.00
C HIS A 11 1.39 -14.89 18.93
N LEU A 12 2.72 -14.89 19.03
CA LEU A 12 3.54 -13.70 18.83
C LEU A 12 3.48 -13.34 17.35
N VAL A 13 2.59 -12.42 16.98
CA VAL A 13 2.57 -11.84 15.63
C VAL A 13 3.61 -10.73 15.60
N ALA A 14 4.57 -10.81 14.67
CA ALA A 14 5.55 -9.75 14.49
C ALA A 14 4.83 -8.41 14.21
N PRO A 15 5.24 -7.30 14.85
CA PRO A 15 4.64 -6.01 14.59
C PRO A 15 4.87 -5.63 13.12
N ARG A 16 3.86 -5.02 12.49
CA ARG A 16 3.98 -4.52 11.11
C ARG A 16 5.05 -3.42 11.03
N SER A 17 5.88 -3.48 10.00
CA SER A 17 6.84 -2.43 9.68
C SER A 17 6.14 -1.12 9.33
N LEU A 18 6.88 -0.01 9.36
CA LEU A 18 6.34 1.29 8.94
C LEU A 18 5.81 1.25 7.50
N THR A 19 6.56 0.62 6.58
CA THR A 19 6.19 0.49 5.17
C THR A 19 4.90 -0.29 4.98
N GLN A 20 4.68 -1.37 5.76
CA GLN A 20 3.41 -2.10 5.74
C GLN A 20 2.24 -1.22 6.20
N LYS A 21 2.43 -0.45 7.29
CA LYS A 21 1.39 0.49 7.77
C LYS A 21 1.09 1.58 6.74
N VAL A 22 2.11 2.11 6.06
CA VAL A 22 1.96 3.08 4.97
C VAL A 22 1.21 2.47 3.79
N CYS A 23 1.55 1.25 3.36
CA CYS A 23 0.82 0.56 2.30
C CYS A 23 -0.65 0.34 2.64
N ILE A 24 -0.97 0.01 3.90
CA ILE A 24 -2.36 -0.10 4.36
C ILE A 24 -3.07 1.25 4.28
N GLY A 25 -2.46 2.31 4.82
CA GLY A 25 -3.07 3.66 4.81
C GLY A 25 -3.30 4.20 3.40
N VAL A 26 -2.28 4.12 2.53
CA VAL A 26 -2.39 4.50 1.11
C VAL A 26 -3.40 3.62 0.40
N GLY A 27 -3.42 2.32 0.69
CA GLY A 27 -4.38 1.38 0.11
C GLY A 27 -5.84 1.74 0.43
N ILE A 28 -6.13 2.07 1.70
CA ILE A 28 -7.46 2.57 2.11
C ILE A 28 -7.80 3.86 1.36
N ALA A 29 -6.86 4.82 1.32
CA ALA A 29 -7.08 6.10 0.66
C ALA A 29 -7.38 5.92 -0.84
N PHE A 30 -6.66 5.04 -1.53
CA PHE A 30 -6.87 4.74 -2.94
C PHE A 30 -8.18 4.03 -3.23
N VAL A 31 -8.57 3.06 -2.39
CA VAL A 31 -9.88 2.42 -2.54
C VAL A 31 -11.00 3.44 -2.33
N ALA A 32 -10.89 4.28 -1.30
CA ALA A 32 -11.87 5.34 -1.05
C ALA A 32 -11.93 6.35 -2.20
N ALA A 33 -10.79 6.86 -2.66
CA ALA A 33 -10.70 7.80 -3.77
C ALA A 33 -11.27 7.21 -5.06
N GLY A 34 -10.94 5.96 -5.40
CA GLY A 34 -11.45 5.30 -6.59
C GLY A 34 -12.96 5.05 -6.56
N LEU A 35 -13.53 4.70 -5.39
CA LEU A 35 -14.98 4.55 -5.25
C LEU A 35 -15.70 5.90 -5.32
N LEU A 36 -15.20 6.91 -4.60
CA LEU A 36 -15.81 8.24 -4.57
C LEU A 36 -15.66 8.96 -5.92
N GLY A 37 -14.54 8.78 -6.61
CA GLY A 37 -14.27 9.41 -7.90
C GLY A 37 -15.16 8.90 -9.03
N ILE A 38 -15.67 7.66 -8.95
CA ILE A 38 -16.68 7.15 -9.89
C ILE A 38 -17.98 7.95 -9.75
N VAL A 39 -18.33 8.36 -8.53
CA VAL A 39 -19.55 9.12 -8.24
C VAL A 39 -19.33 10.63 -8.43
N PHE A 40 -18.12 11.11 -8.14
CA PHE A 40 -17.73 12.52 -8.16
C PHE A 40 -16.44 12.70 -8.98
N PRO A 41 -16.51 12.76 -10.33
CA PRO A 41 -15.33 12.81 -11.19
C PRO A 41 -14.41 14.02 -11.01
N GLY A 42 -14.89 15.09 -10.37
CA GLY A 42 -14.12 16.29 -10.01
C GLY A 42 -13.83 16.41 -8.51
N LEU A 43 -13.85 15.29 -7.78
CA LEU A 43 -13.58 15.28 -6.33
C LEU A 43 -12.22 15.92 -6.04
N MET A 44 -12.20 16.93 -5.17
CA MET A 44 -10.99 17.71 -4.83
C MET A 44 -10.29 18.36 -6.04
N ALA A 45 -11.03 18.67 -7.11
CA ALA A 45 -10.48 19.19 -8.38
C ALA A 45 -9.47 18.24 -9.07
N MET A 46 -9.51 16.94 -8.74
CA MET A 46 -8.75 15.91 -9.45
C MET A 46 -9.48 15.46 -10.72
N HIS A 47 -8.73 15.01 -11.72
CA HIS A 47 -9.27 14.47 -12.98
C HIS A 47 -9.55 12.97 -12.84
N LEU A 48 -10.61 12.64 -12.08
CA LEU A 48 -10.96 11.25 -11.77
C LEU A 48 -11.82 10.63 -12.87
N SER A 49 -11.21 10.36 -14.01
CA SER A 49 -11.85 9.57 -15.06
C SER A 49 -12.16 8.14 -14.59
N LEU A 50 -13.05 7.43 -15.30
CA LEU A 50 -13.32 6.02 -14.99
C LEU A 50 -12.03 5.17 -15.00
N ALA A 51 -11.13 5.42 -15.97
CA ALA A 51 -9.86 4.71 -16.04
C ALA A 51 -8.95 5.03 -14.85
N HIS A 52 -8.87 6.31 -14.46
CA HIS A 52 -8.08 6.75 -13.30
C HIS A 52 -8.59 6.10 -12.01
N ASN A 53 -9.91 6.05 -11.83
CA ASN A 53 -10.53 5.39 -10.68
C ASN A 53 -10.26 3.89 -10.63
N ILE A 54 -10.32 3.18 -11.77
CA ILE A 54 -9.98 1.75 -11.84
C ILE A 54 -8.51 1.52 -11.44
N ILE A 55 -7.60 2.39 -11.91
CA ILE A 55 -6.18 2.33 -11.53
C ILE A 55 -6.01 2.54 -10.02
N HIS A 56 -6.71 3.52 -9.42
CA HIS A 56 -6.68 3.72 -7.97
C HIS A 56 -7.24 2.50 -7.21
N LEU A 57 -8.37 1.94 -7.62
CA LEU A 57 -8.95 0.75 -6.99
C LEU A 57 -7.99 -0.45 -7.04
N ALA A 58 -7.42 -0.73 -8.23
CA ALA A 58 -6.48 -1.83 -8.41
C ALA A 58 -5.19 -1.62 -7.59
N SER A 59 -4.63 -0.41 -7.63
CA SER A 59 -3.43 -0.05 -6.87
C SER A 59 -3.69 -0.10 -5.37
N GLY A 60 -4.86 0.34 -4.91
CA GLY A 60 -5.26 0.31 -3.51
C GLY A 60 -5.46 -1.10 -2.99
N ALA A 61 -6.13 -1.97 -3.74
CA ALA A 61 -6.27 -3.38 -3.41
C ALA A 61 -4.90 -4.09 -3.33
N LEU A 62 -4.00 -3.78 -4.26
CA LEU A 62 -2.64 -4.33 -4.27
C LEU A 62 -1.83 -3.82 -3.06
N ALA A 63 -1.95 -2.53 -2.72
CA ALA A 63 -1.30 -1.93 -1.56
C ALA A 63 -1.75 -2.60 -0.25
N LEU A 64 -3.06 -2.84 -0.11
CA LEU A 64 -3.62 -3.54 1.04
C LEU A 64 -3.08 -4.97 1.13
N TRP A 65 -3.11 -5.71 0.02
CA TRP A 65 -2.59 -7.08 -0.01
C TRP A 65 -1.11 -7.14 0.39
N CYS A 66 -0.27 -6.26 -0.14
CA CYS A 66 1.13 -6.16 0.22
C CYS A 66 1.34 -5.72 1.69
N GLY A 67 0.56 -4.76 2.18
CA GLY A 67 0.64 -4.24 3.54
C GLY A 67 0.19 -5.23 4.61
N TYR A 68 -0.76 -6.12 4.30
CA TYR A 68 -1.22 -7.18 5.19
C TYR A 68 -0.43 -8.49 5.07
N SER A 69 0.46 -8.63 4.09
CA SER A 69 1.26 -9.85 3.93
C SER A 69 2.27 -10.03 5.08
N ASP A 70 2.51 -11.29 5.47
CA ASP A 70 3.55 -11.68 6.43
C ASP A 70 4.99 -11.50 5.92
N ASP A 71 5.15 -11.00 4.69
CA ASP A 71 6.43 -10.75 4.02
C ASP A 71 6.60 -9.24 3.82
N PRO A 72 7.38 -8.56 4.69
CA PRO A 72 7.62 -7.12 4.58
C PRO A 72 8.24 -6.69 3.24
N LYS A 73 8.92 -7.60 2.53
CA LYS A 73 9.52 -7.30 1.21
C LYS A 73 8.47 -6.99 0.16
N LYS A 74 7.24 -7.51 0.28
CA LYS A 74 6.13 -7.17 -0.62
C LYS A 74 5.69 -5.73 -0.46
N ALA A 75 5.55 -5.26 0.79
CA ALA A 75 5.24 -3.87 1.08
C ALA A 75 6.35 -2.94 0.57
N TYR A 76 7.63 -3.31 0.77
CA TYR A 76 8.76 -2.58 0.19
C TYR A 76 8.68 -2.52 -1.34
N SER A 77 8.48 -3.66 -2.01
CA SER A 77 8.44 -3.72 -3.47
C SER A 77 7.30 -2.87 -4.05
N PHE A 78 6.14 -2.91 -3.42
CA PHE A 78 5.02 -2.05 -3.76
C PHE A 78 5.37 -0.57 -3.55
N ALA A 79 5.83 -0.19 -2.36
CA ALA A 79 6.11 1.19 -2.01
C ALA A 79 7.21 1.80 -2.90
N PHE A 80 8.27 1.05 -3.20
CA PHE A 80 9.30 1.50 -4.12
C PHE A 80 8.77 1.60 -5.55
N GLY A 81 8.18 0.53 -6.08
CA GLY A 81 7.74 0.48 -7.48
C GLY A 81 6.67 1.53 -7.80
N PHE A 82 5.59 1.57 -7.02
CA PHE A 82 4.54 2.57 -7.20
C PHE A 82 5.01 3.97 -6.82
N GLY A 83 5.88 4.12 -5.80
CA GLY A 83 6.47 5.41 -5.48
C GLY A 83 7.23 6.02 -6.67
N VAL A 84 8.00 5.21 -7.41
CA VAL A 84 8.66 5.65 -8.64
C VAL A 84 7.64 6.02 -9.73
N VAL A 85 6.63 5.18 -9.97
CA VAL A 85 5.60 5.44 -10.99
C VAL A 85 4.84 6.73 -10.70
N TYR A 86 4.35 6.92 -9.47
CA TYR A 86 3.68 8.14 -9.04
C TYR A 86 4.60 9.36 -9.14
N GLY A 87 5.88 9.20 -8.78
CA GLY A 87 6.86 10.29 -8.88
C GLY A 87 7.08 10.72 -10.34
N ILE A 88 7.21 9.76 -11.26
CA ILE A 88 7.35 10.03 -12.69
C ILE A 88 6.09 10.69 -13.24
N LEU A 89 4.90 10.18 -12.94
CA LEU A 89 3.64 10.75 -13.42
C LEU A 89 3.46 12.21 -12.96
N GLY A 90 3.69 12.48 -11.68
CA GLY A 90 3.56 13.83 -11.14
C GLY A 90 4.61 14.80 -11.70
N LEU A 91 5.87 14.36 -11.83
CA LEU A 91 6.91 15.21 -12.43
C LEU A 91 6.69 15.44 -13.93
N ALA A 92 6.33 14.40 -14.68
CA ALA A 92 6.03 14.52 -16.10
C ALA A 92 4.88 15.51 -16.33
N GLY A 93 3.84 15.44 -15.50
CA GLY A 93 2.73 16.38 -15.55
C GLY A 93 3.13 17.85 -15.53
N PHE A 94 4.09 18.23 -14.68
CA PHE A 94 4.60 19.61 -14.61
C PHE A 94 5.64 19.95 -15.68
N LEU A 95 6.36 18.96 -16.21
CA LEU A 95 7.42 19.20 -17.20
C LEU A 95 6.90 19.24 -18.64
N ILE A 96 5.87 18.45 -18.93
CA ILE A 96 5.34 18.26 -20.30
C ILE A 96 3.82 18.39 -20.38
N GLY A 97 3.12 18.72 -19.29
CA GLY A 97 1.71 19.08 -19.33
C GLY A 97 1.51 20.41 -20.06
N GLU A 98 0.37 20.55 -20.73
CA GLU A 98 0.04 21.75 -21.50
C GLU A 98 -1.31 22.32 -21.05
N PRO A 99 -1.51 23.65 -21.11
CA PRO A 99 -2.80 24.24 -20.81
C PRO A 99 -3.91 23.70 -21.71
N GLY A 100 -5.06 23.34 -21.15
CA GLY A 100 -6.21 22.96 -21.96
C GLY A 100 -7.41 22.47 -21.17
N TYR A 101 -8.50 22.21 -21.90
CA TYR A 101 -9.72 21.64 -21.34
C TYR A 101 -9.62 20.11 -21.27
N PRO A 102 -9.96 19.50 -20.13
CA PRO A 102 -10.05 18.05 -20.02
C PRO A 102 -11.28 17.53 -20.75
N GLY A 103 -11.11 16.40 -21.44
CA GLY A 103 -12.19 15.64 -22.05
C GLY A 103 -12.96 14.78 -21.04
N VAL A 104 -12.45 14.67 -19.80
CA VAL A 104 -13.06 13.89 -18.71
C VAL A 104 -13.61 14.80 -17.61
N GLY A 105 -14.73 14.40 -16.99
CA GLY A 105 -15.23 15.02 -15.76
C GLY A 105 -15.89 16.40 -15.89
N HIS A 106 -16.05 16.95 -17.10
CA HIS A 106 -16.66 18.26 -17.36
C HIS A 106 -16.05 19.39 -16.49
N MET A 107 -14.72 19.45 -16.44
CA MET A 107 -14.00 20.40 -15.59
C MET A 107 -13.52 21.63 -16.36
N GLU A 108 -13.11 22.64 -15.61
CA GLU A 108 -12.51 23.86 -16.16
C GLU A 108 -11.13 23.57 -16.79
N ALA A 109 -10.56 24.57 -17.46
CA ALA A 109 -9.24 24.46 -18.03
C ALA A 109 -8.19 24.22 -16.93
N ASP A 110 -7.20 23.37 -17.23
CA ASP A 110 -6.06 23.09 -16.35
C ASP A 110 -4.77 23.52 -17.04
N GLU A 111 -3.86 24.13 -16.28
CA GLU A 111 -2.58 24.69 -16.77
C GLU A 111 -1.54 23.61 -17.11
N ASN A 112 -1.62 22.44 -16.48
CA ASN A 112 -0.66 21.35 -16.62
C ASN A 112 -1.38 20.05 -17.01
N LEU A 113 -2.25 20.10 -18.00
CA LEU A 113 -3.03 18.94 -18.40
C LEU A 113 -2.18 17.95 -19.19
N MET A 114 -1.91 16.79 -18.60
CA MET A 114 -1.20 15.69 -19.25
C MET A 114 -2.20 14.60 -19.69
N ARG A 115 -2.25 14.33 -21.00
CA ARG A 115 -3.13 13.33 -21.60
C ARG A 115 -2.36 12.05 -21.86
N VAL A 116 -2.47 11.08 -20.95
CA VAL A 116 -1.87 9.75 -21.14
C VAL A 116 -2.63 9.01 -22.25
N ILE A 117 -3.95 9.05 -22.19
CA ILE A 117 -4.85 8.62 -23.26
C ILE A 117 -5.95 9.68 -23.38
N PRO A 118 -6.02 10.45 -24.48
CA PRO A 118 -7.00 11.53 -24.63
C PRO A 118 -8.44 11.06 -24.40
N ASN A 119 -9.22 11.83 -23.64
CA ASN A 119 -10.61 11.54 -23.24
C ASN A 119 -10.81 10.27 -22.38
N VAL A 120 -9.74 9.62 -21.94
CA VAL A 120 -9.82 8.37 -21.15
C VAL A 120 -9.02 8.49 -19.86
N LEU A 121 -7.76 8.92 -19.94
CA LEU A 121 -6.87 9.08 -18.81
C LEU A 121 -6.10 10.38 -18.97
N GLU A 122 -6.59 11.39 -18.26
CA GLU A 122 -6.05 12.74 -18.25
C GLU A 122 -5.77 13.13 -16.81
N LEU A 123 -4.66 13.84 -16.60
CA LEU A 123 -4.13 14.19 -15.30
C LEU A 123 -3.88 15.70 -15.29
N GLY A 124 -4.57 16.42 -14.41
CA GLY A 124 -4.37 17.85 -14.25
C GLY A 124 -3.38 18.20 -13.15
N THR A 125 -3.24 19.49 -12.89
CA THR A 125 -2.30 20.06 -11.92
C THR A 125 -2.49 19.44 -10.54
N VAL A 126 -3.73 19.30 -10.06
CA VAL A 126 -3.99 18.72 -8.73
C VAL A 126 -3.62 17.25 -8.69
N ASP A 127 -3.88 16.50 -9.76
CA ASP A 127 -3.45 15.11 -9.86
C ASP A 127 -1.93 15.03 -9.70
N HIS A 128 -1.16 15.84 -10.42
CA HIS A 128 0.31 15.82 -10.34
C HIS A 128 0.84 16.10 -8.94
N ILE A 129 0.25 17.07 -8.22
CA ILE A 129 0.59 17.37 -6.83
C ILE A 129 0.36 16.14 -5.95
N VAL A 130 -0.82 15.52 -6.08
CA VAL A 130 -1.18 14.33 -5.31
C VAL A 130 -0.23 13.16 -5.63
N HIS A 131 0.10 12.95 -6.90
CA HIS A 131 1.06 11.93 -7.34
C HIS A 131 2.44 12.15 -6.72
N ILE A 132 2.96 13.39 -6.69
CA ILE A 132 4.24 13.72 -6.02
C ILE A 132 4.15 13.46 -4.51
N ALA A 133 3.07 13.86 -3.85
CA ALA A 133 2.89 13.66 -2.41
C ALA A 133 2.86 12.16 -2.05
N ILE A 134 2.11 11.36 -2.81
CA ILE A 134 2.07 9.90 -2.64
C ILE A 134 3.44 9.29 -2.90
N ALA A 135 4.13 9.71 -3.96
CA ALA A 135 5.48 9.24 -4.28
C ALA A 135 6.44 9.50 -3.13
N ALA A 136 6.42 10.70 -2.55
CA ALA A 136 7.25 11.04 -1.39
C ALA A 136 6.96 10.12 -0.20
N VAL A 137 5.68 9.91 0.15
CA VAL A 137 5.29 9.03 1.27
C VAL A 137 5.76 7.59 1.03
N LEU A 138 5.52 7.04 -0.17
CA LEU A 138 5.87 5.67 -0.51
C LEU A 138 7.40 5.48 -0.56
N LEU A 139 8.14 6.36 -1.25
CA LEU A 139 9.59 6.26 -1.38
C LEU A 139 10.32 6.48 -0.05
N LEU A 140 9.88 7.42 0.78
CA LEU A 140 10.44 7.61 2.12
C LEU A 140 10.20 6.39 3.00
N SER A 141 9.01 5.78 2.90
CA SER A 141 8.72 4.53 3.63
C SER A 141 9.56 3.35 3.13
N ALA A 142 9.84 3.27 1.82
CA ALA A 142 10.71 2.25 1.24
C ALA A 142 12.17 2.44 1.65
N TYR A 143 12.66 3.68 1.66
CA TYR A 143 13.97 4.04 2.17
C TYR A 143 14.13 3.70 3.65
N ASN A 144 13.10 3.99 4.47
CA ASN A 144 13.10 3.62 5.88
C ASN A 144 13.25 2.11 6.08
N TRP A 145 12.53 1.29 5.29
CA TRP A 145 12.67 -0.17 5.35
C TRP A 145 14.09 -0.64 5.04
N ILE A 146 14.74 -0.11 4.01
CA ILE A 146 16.13 -0.48 3.68
C ILE A 146 17.06 -0.25 4.88
N LYS A 147 16.85 0.83 5.64
CA LYS A 147 17.66 1.18 6.82
C LYS A 147 17.40 0.27 8.03
N HIS A 148 16.22 -0.34 8.12
CA HIS A 148 15.79 -1.11 9.30
C HIS A 148 15.53 -2.60 9.03
N ARG A 149 15.72 -3.07 7.80
CA ARG A 149 15.40 -4.44 7.39
C ARG A 149 16.09 -5.52 8.21
N ASP A 150 17.32 -5.28 8.70
CA ASP A 150 18.04 -6.28 9.49
C ASP A 150 17.39 -6.50 10.86
N VAL A 151 16.79 -5.45 11.43
CA VAL A 151 16.01 -5.52 12.69
C VAL A 151 14.69 -6.24 12.45
N ASP A 152 14.01 -5.93 11.35
CA ASP A 152 12.74 -6.56 10.97
C ASP A 152 12.92 -8.06 10.65
N ASP A 153 13.95 -8.40 9.88
CA ASP A 153 14.29 -9.77 9.51
C ASP A 153 14.74 -10.59 10.74
N GLY A 154 15.54 -9.99 11.63
CA GLY A 154 15.96 -10.62 12.88
C GLY A 154 14.80 -10.92 13.83
N THR A 155 13.88 -9.96 14.00
CA THR A 155 12.66 -10.13 14.82
C THR A 155 11.77 -11.24 14.26
N SER A 156 11.56 -11.26 12.93
CA SER A 156 10.80 -12.30 12.26
C SER A 156 11.43 -13.70 12.45
N GLY A 157 12.75 -13.78 12.40
CA GLY A 157 13.50 -15.01 12.63
C GLY A 157 13.33 -15.58 14.04
N ILE A 158 13.44 -14.73 15.07
CA ILE A 158 13.25 -15.12 16.47
C ILE A 158 11.83 -15.66 16.69
N ILE A 159 10.82 -14.95 16.19
CA ILE A 159 9.41 -15.35 16.33
C ILE A 159 9.13 -16.68 15.63
N LYS A 160 9.63 -16.89 14.41
CA LYS A 160 9.48 -18.17 13.68
C LYS A 160 10.16 -19.32 14.41
N THR A 161 11.30 -19.05 15.03
CA THR A 161 12.04 -20.05 15.82
C THR A 161 11.27 -20.41 17.09
N GLN A 162 10.79 -19.42 17.84
CA GLN A 162 9.95 -19.62 19.03
C GLN A 162 8.70 -20.44 18.69
N ALA A 163 7.98 -20.06 17.64
CA ALA A 163 6.77 -20.76 17.19
C ALA A 163 7.03 -22.19 16.72
N ARG A 164 8.24 -22.50 16.24
CA ARG A 164 8.66 -23.87 15.92
C ARG A 164 8.91 -24.67 17.20
N VAL A 165 9.64 -24.10 18.16
CA VAL A 165 9.94 -24.74 19.45
C VAL A 165 8.66 -25.05 20.21
N ASP A 166 7.72 -24.10 20.31
CA ASP A 166 6.45 -24.29 21.01
C ASP A 166 5.62 -25.42 20.39
N ARG A 167 5.62 -25.52 19.05
CA ARG A 167 4.94 -26.59 18.32
C ARG A 167 5.54 -27.97 18.63
N ASP A 168 6.86 -28.06 18.68
CA ASP A 168 7.56 -29.32 18.96
C ASP A 168 7.33 -29.77 20.41
N LEU A 169 7.29 -28.83 21.36
CA LEU A 169 6.96 -29.11 22.77
C LEU A 169 5.51 -29.60 22.93
N ASN A 170 4.54 -28.94 22.29
CA ASN A 170 3.15 -29.41 22.33
C ASN A 170 3.00 -30.82 21.73
N ARG A 171 3.68 -31.10 20.61
CA ARG A 171 3.63 -32.41 19.96
C ARG A 171 4.19 -33.53 20.86
N ARG A 172 5.23 -33.25 21.64
CA ARG A 172 5.78 -34.20 22.62
C ARG A 172 4.81 -34.43 23.78
N SER A 173 4.24 -33.38 24.35
CA SER A 173 3.26 -33.50 25.43
C SER A 173 2.03 -34.32 25.02
N ASP A 174 1.56 -34.16 23.78
CA ASP A 174 0.43 -34.93 23.26
C ASP A 174 0.78 -36.41 23.06
N SER A 175 2.03 -36.73 22.71
CA SER A 175 2.49 -38.11 22.61
C SER A 175 2.60 -38.79 23.98
N GLU A 176 3.05 -38.07 25.00
CA GLU A 176 3.15 -38.58 26.37
C GLU A 176 1.77 -38.81 27.00
N ARG A 177 0.77 -38.00 26.68
CA ARG A 177 -0.62 -38.20 27.16
C ARG A 177 -1.34 -39.41 26.55
N ARG A 178 -0.81 -40.01 25.48
CA ARG A 178 -1.44 -41.15 24.79
C ARG A 178 -0.91 -42.51 25.24
N VAL A 179 0.08 -42.54 26.12
CA VAL A 179 0.66 -43.74 26.72
C VAL A 179 0.06 -43.94 28.11
#